data_AF-A0A1I2PTB1-F1
#
_entry.id   AF-A0A1I2PTB1-F1
#
_cell.length_a   1.000
_cell.length_b   1.000
_cell.length_c   1.000
_cell.angle_alpha   90.00
_cell.angle_beta   90.00
_cell.angle_gamma   90.00
#
_symmetry.space_group_name_H-M   'P 1'
#
loop_
_entity.id
_entity.type
_entity.pdbx_description
1 polymer ?
#
loop_
_entity_poly.entity_id
_entity_poly.type
_entity_poly.pdbx_seq_one_letter_code
_entity_poly.pdbx_strand_id
1 'polypeptide(L)'
;MIPLVNHDPRWTRHFAAERGRLLEAFPGSFLAIEHIGSTAIPNLRAKPIIDMIGIVSDLDACDPVAKTIGTLGYAVRGENGIPGRRYFTRGGLDAVHFHLYAKSDPRIDTHLRFRDHLRANPDSRRKHTPRAAVKSGQAARATLVAPPAPTSPRSSAYA
;
A
#
# COMPACT_ATOMS: atom_id res chain seq x y z
N MET A 1 -3.94 5.66 19.85
CA MET A 1 -2.59 5.48 19.26
C MET A 1 -2.42 4.00 18.99
N ILE A 2 -2.02 3.57 17.79
CA ILE A 2 -1.75 2.15 17.50
C ILE A 2 -0.26 1.89 17.75
N PRO A 3 0.12 0.94 18.62
CA PRO A 3 1.51 0.68 18.97
C PRO A 3 2.28 0.01 17.82
N LEU A 4 3.61 0.20 17.81
CA LEU A 4 4.51 -0.51 16.92
C LEU A 4 4.88 -1.87 17.52
N VAL A 5 4.62 -2.94 16.76
CA VAL A 5 4.94 -4.33 17.13
C VAL A 5 6.14 -4.83 16.34
N ASN A 6 6.75 -5.93 16.79
CA ASN A 6 7.76 -6.63 16.02
C ASN A 6 7.17 -7.17 14.71
N HIS A 7 8.02 -7.38 13.72
CA HIS A 7 7.59 -7.93 12.45
C HIS A 7 6.90 -9.29 12.65
N ASP A 8 5.72 -9.44 12.06
CA ASP A 8 4.95 -10.67 12.10
C ASP A 8 4.91 -11.32 10.69
N PRO A 9 5.50 -12.51 10.50
CA PRO A 9 5.46 -13.23 9.22
C PRO A 9 4.03 -13.48 8.70
N ARG A 10 3.02 -13.49 9.58
CA ARG A 10 1.62 -13.65 9.18
C ARG A 10 1.11 -12.48 8.33
N TRP A 11 1.75 -11.32 8.37
CA TRP A 11 1.39 -10.19 7.51
C TRP A 11 1.51 -10.51 6.02
N THR A 12 2.49 -11.32 5.62
CA THR A 12 2.61 -11.77 4.22
C THR A 12 1.44 -12.66 3.82
N ARG A 13 0.98 -13.54 4.72
CA ARG A 13 -0.18 -14.41 4.49
C ARG A 13 -1.48 -13.62 4.45
N HIS A 14 -1.63 -12.66 5.36
CA HIS A 14 -2.78 -11.75 5.38
C HIS A 14 -2.86 -10.94 4.08
N PHE A 15 -1.74 -10.34 3.64
CA PHE A 15 -1.68 -9.69 2.33
C PHE A 15 -2.12 -10.63 1.20
N ALA A 16 -1.57 -11.84 1.14
CA ALA A 16 -1.89 -12.78 0.07
C ALA A 16 -3.37 -13.17 0.04
N ALA A 17 -3.97 -13.40 1.22
CA ALA A 17 -5.39 -13.70 1.35
C ALA A 17 -6.26 -12.51 0.89
N GLU A 18 -5.93 -11.30 1.33
CA GLU A 18 -6.70 -10.12 0.95
C GLU A 18 -6.55 -9.77 -0.53
N ARG A 19 -5.35 -9.93 -1.09
CA ARG A 19 -5.11 -9.84 -2.54
C ARG A 19 -5.99 -10.83 -3.30
N GLY A 20 -6.06 -12.09 -2.85
CA GLY A 20 -6.93 -13.10 -3.46
C GLY A 20 -8.39 -12.68 -3.45
N ARG A 21 -8.89 -12.24 -2.29
CA ARG A 21 -10.28 -11.77 -2.13
C ARG A 21 -10.62 -10.60 -3.04
N LEU A 22 -9.71 -9.64 -3.21
CA LEU A 22 -9.90 -8.50 -4.12
C LEU A 22 -9.89 -8.92 -5.59
N LEU A 23 -9.01 -9.84 -5.99
CA LEU A 23 -8.97 -10.36 -7.36
C LEU A 23 -10.22 -11.17 -7.72
N GLU A 24 -10.76 -11.92 -6.77
CA GLU A 24 -12.00 -12.69 -6.94
C GLU A 24 -13.22 -11.76 -7.05
N ALA A 25 -13.30 -10.73 -6.21
CA ALA A 25 -14.42 -9.79 -6.23
C ALA A 25 -14.40 -8.83 -7.44
N PHE A 26 -13.22 -8.53 -7.99
CA PHE A 26 -13.01 -7.58 -9.07
C PHE A 26 -12.17 -8.17 -10.21
N PRO A 27 -12.69 -9.21 -10.90
CA PRO A 27 -11.94 -9.89 -11.94
C PRO A 27 -11.61 -8.92 -13.08
N GLY A 28 -10.33 -8.86 -13.47
CA GLY A 28 -9.85 -7.99 -14.55
C GLY A 28 -9.71 -6.51 -14.19
N SER A 29 -10.08 -6.07 -12.98
CA SER A 29 -9.96 -4.66 -12.60
C SER A 29 -8.54 -4.22 -12.27
N PHE A 30 -7.66 -5.15 -11.88
CA PHE A 30 -6.29 -4.85 -11.47
C PHE A 30 -5.26 -5.46 -12.41
N LEU A 31 -4.30 -4.65 -12.84
CA LEU A 31 -3.08 -5.12 -13.50
C LEU A 31 -2.16 -5.81 -12.48
N ALA A 32 -2.10 -5.28 -11.26
CA ALA A 32 -1.39 -5.89 -10.16
C ALA A 32 -1.90 -5.40 -8.80
N ILE A 33 -1.63 -6.19 -7.76
CA ILE A 33 -1.80 -5.79 -6.36
C ILE A 33 -0.52 -6.15 -5.62
N GLU A 34 0.10 -5.17 -4.97
CA GLU A 34 1.42 -5.24 -4.36
C GLU A 34 1.37 -4.93 -2.87
N HIS A 35 2.13 -5.69 -2.06
CA HIS A 35 2.30 -5.43 -0.64
C HIS A 35 3.33 -4.32 -0.45
N ILE A 36 2.95 -3.24 0.22
CA ILE A 36 3.82 -2.10 0.50
C ILE A 36 3.82 -1.76 2.01
N GLY A 37 4.47 -0.65 2.37
CA GLY A 37 4.56 -0.21 3.76
C GLY A 37 5.51 -1.05 4.60
N SER A 38 5.62 -0.71 5.89
CA SER A 38 6.55 -1.38 6.81
C SER A 38 6.19 -2.85 7.06
N THR A 39 4.92 -3.24 6.94
CA THR A 39 4.50 -4.64 7.11
C THR A 39 4.94 -5.56 5.97
N ALA A 40 5.33 -4.99 4.82
CA ALA A 40 5.93 -5.74 3.72
C ALA A 40 7.44 -5.99 3.93
N ILE A 41 8.07 -5.43 4.96
CA ILE A 41 9.53 -5.48 5.15
C ILE A 41 9.85 -6.42 6.32
N PRO A 42 10.50 -7.58 6.06
CA PRO A 42 10.91 -8.50 7.11
C PRO A 42 11.80 -7.82 8.16
N ASN A 43 11.65 -8.21 9.42
CA ASN A 43 12.44 -7.73 10.56
C ASN A 43 12.33 -6.22 10.82
N LEU A 44 11.30 -5.55 10.31
CA LEU A 44 11.00 -4.15 10.60
C LEU A 44 9.79 -4.06 11.53
N ARG A 45 9.91 -3.29 12.63
CA ARG A 45 8.77 -3.00 13.48
C ARG A 45 7.73 -2.22 12.69
N ALA A 46 6.46 -2.45 12.93
CA ALA A 46 5.40 -1.77 12.18
C ALA A 46 4.11 -1.75 12.99
N LYS A 47 3.14 -1.00 12.49
CA LYS A 47 1.75 -1.21 12.93
C LYS A 47 1.22 -2.46 12.25
N PRO A 48 0.34 -3.22 12.89
CA PRO A 48 -0.29 -4.38 12.27
C PRO A 48 -1.41 -3.93 11.31
N ILE A 49 -1.05 -3.15 10.29
CA ILE A 49 -1.94 -2.71 9.21
C ILE A 49 -1.27 -3.09 7.89
N ILE A 50 -2.00 -3.80 7.04
CA ILE A 50 -1.50 -4.18 5.72
C ILE A 50 -1.72 -3.01 4.76
N ASP A 51 -0.64 -2.41 4.25
CA ASP A 51 -0.73 -1.40 3.20
C ASP A 51 -0.57 -2.09 1.83
N MET A 52 -1.49 -1.86 0.91
CA MET A 52 -1.49 -2.44 -0.43
C MET A 52 -1.61 -1.37 -1.50
N ILE A 53 -0.95 -1.60 -2.64
CA ILE A 53 -1.18 -0.83 -3.87
C ILE A 53 -1.89 -1.70 -4.89
N GLY A 54 -3.02 -1.23 -5.41
CA GLY A 54 -3.67 -1.75 -6.61
C GLY A 54 -3.30 -0.89 -7.81
N ILE A 55 -2.91 -1.52 -8.90
CA ILE A 55 -2.55 -0.86 -10.15
C ILE A 55 -3.65 -1.13 -11.16
N VAL A 56 -4.21 -0.07 -11.73
CA VAL A 56 -5.28 -0.10 -12.74
C VAL A 56 -4.80 0.55 -14.04
N SER A 57 -5.47 0.29 -15.17
CA SER A 57 -5.14 0.94 -16.45
C SER A 57 -5.26 2.46 -16.37
N ASP A 58 -6.37 2.91 -15.78
CA ASP A 58 -6.79 4.30 -15.62
C ASP A 58 -7.72 4.40 -14.40
N LEU A 59 -8.06 5.62 -13.99
CA LEU A 59 -8.89 5.83 -12.79
C LEU A 59 -10.37 5.48 -13.01
N ASP A 60 -10.85 5.41 -14.25
CA ASP A 60 -12.24 5.06 -14.55
C ASP A 60 -12.47 3.55 -14.33
N ALA A 61 -11.43 2.73 -14.56
CA ALA A 61 -11.40 1.33 -14.16
C ALA A 61 -11.59 1.11 -12.65
N CYS A 62 -11.46 2.15 -11.81
CA CYS A 62 -11.75 2.06 -10.38
C CYS A 62 -13.24 2.19 -10.05
N ASP A 63 -14.08 2.69 -10.95
CA ASP A 63 -15.49 2.97 -10.64
C ASP A 63 -16.27 1.72 -10.19
N PRO A 64 -16.13 0.55 -10.84
CA PRO A 64 -16.76 -0.68 -10.37
C PRO A 64 -16.29 -1.06 -8.96
N VAL A 65 -14.99 -0.95 -8.71
CA VAL A 65 -14.38 -1.24 -7.40
C VAL A 65 -14.93 -0.29 -6.34
N ALA A 66 -14.92 1.02 -6.60
CA ALA A 66 -15.36 2.03 -5.65
C ALA A 66 -16.85 1.88 -5.26
N LYS A 67 -17.70 1.43 -6.19
CA LYS A 67 -19.13 1.21 -5.95
C LYS A 67 -19.41 0.00 -5.05
N THR A 68 -18.57 -1.03 -5.09
CA THR A 68 -18.91 -2.34 -4.53
C THR A 68 -17.93 -2.84 -3.46
N ILE A 69 -16.71 -2.30 -3.36
CA ILE A 69 -15.72 -2.70 -2.34
C ILE A 69 -16.20 -2.50 -0.90
N GLY A 70 -17.22 -1.65 -0.69
CA GLY A 70 -17.90 -1.51 0.59
C GLY A 70 -18.51 -2.81 1.11
N THR A 71 -19.00 -3.70 0.22
CA THR A 71 -19.55 -5.01 0.61
C THR A 71 -18.49 -5.95 1.18
N LEU A 72 -17.21 -5.69 0.89
CA LEU A 72 -16.08 -6.42 1.46
C LEU A 72 -15.62 -5.87 2.82
N GLY A 73 -16.26 -4.82 3.32
CA GLY A 73 -15.97 -4.17 4.61
C GLY A 73 -15.03 -2.98 4.51
N TYR A 74 -14.74 -2.47 3.30
CA TYR A 74 -13.91 -1.29 3.13
C TYR A 74 -14.73 0.01 3.22
N ALA A 75 -14.20 0.99 3.96
CA ALA A 75 -14.65 2.36 3.88
C ALA A 75 -13.98 3.05 2.68
N VAL A 76 -14.78 3.65 1.80
CA VAL A 76 -14.31 4.46 0.66
C VAL A 76 -13.91 5.85 1.17
N ARG A 77 -12.69 6.28 0.86
CA ARG A 77 -12.12 7.58 1.29
C ARG A 77 -11.85 8.53 0.12
N GLY A 78 -12.12 8.10 -1.11
CA GLY A 78 -11.80 8.87 -2.32
C GLY A 78 -10.31 9.17 -2.40
N GLU A 79 -9.94 10.40 -2.72
CA GLU A 79 -8.53 10.81 -2.83
C GLU A 79 -7.84 10.98 -1.47
N ASN A 80 -8.60 11.40 -0.44
CA ASN A 80 -8.12 11.64 0.92
C ASN A 80 -6.83 12.49 0.96
N GLY A 81 -6.85 13.63 0.26
CA GLY A 81 -5.76 14.61 0.23
C GLY A 81 -4.60 14.28 -0.70
N ILE A 82 -4.69 13.23 -1.53
CA ILE A 82 -3.69 12.96 -2.56
C ILE A 82 -4.38 12.78 -3.93
N PRO A 83 -4.25 13.76 -4.85
CA PRO A 83 -4.90 13.72 -6.16
C PRO A 83 -4.62 12.45 -6.93
N GLY A 84 -5.61 11.96 -7.70
CA GLY A 84 -5.46 10.78 -8.55
C GLY A 84 -5.28 9.46 -7.79
N ARG A 85 -5.57 9.42 -6.49
CA ARG A 85 -5.63 8.21 -5.68
C ARG A 85 -7.08 7.78 -5.50
N ARG A 86 -7.36 6.48 -5.42
CA ARG A 86 -8.54 5.98 -4.70
C ARG A 86 -8.08 5.25 -3.46
N TYR A 87 -8.62 5.64 -2.32
CA TYR A 87 -8.18 5.13 -1.02
C TYR A 87 -9.32 4.43 -0.31
N PHE A 88 -9.03 3.21 0.14
CA PHE A 88 -9.97 2.35 0.84
C PHE A 88 -9.33 1.86 2.14
N THR A 89 -10.12 1.82 3.20
CA THR A 89 -9.63 1.38 4.51
C THR A 89 -10.56 0.36 5.13
N ARG A 90 -10.02 -0.75 5.62
CA ARG A 90 -10.74 -1.68 6.50
C ARG A 90 -10.09 -1.61 7.88
N GLY A 91 -10.89 -1.36 8.92
CA GLY A 91 -10.42 -1.39 10.31
C GLY A 91 -10.47 -2.80 10.90
N GLY A 92 -10.21 -2.92 12.20
CA GLY A 92 -10.27 -4.21 12.92
C GLY A 92 -8.90 -4.84 13.16
N LEU A 93 -8.90 -6.12 13.53
CA LEU A 93 -7.68 -6.90 13.77
C LEU A 93 -6.95 -7.22 12.46
N ASP A 94 -7.70 -7.26 11.36
CA ASP A 94 -7.29 -7.47 9.98
C ASP A 94 -7.27 -6.13 9.21
N ALA A 95 -6.75 -5.09 9.84
CA ALA A 95 -6.74 -3.74 9.26
C ALA A 95 -5.95 -3.67 7.95
N VAL A 96 -6.53 -2.99 6.97
CA VAL A 96 -5.98 -2.83 5.62
C VAL A 96 -6.12 -1.40 5.17
N HIS A 97 -5.07 -0.89 4.53
CA HIS A 97 -5.07 0.31 3.72
C HIS A 97 -4.83 -0.09 2.27
N PHE A 98 -5.77 0.25 1.39
CA PHE A 98 -5.68 -0.08 -0.01
C PHE A 98 -5.67 1.18 -0.86
N HIS A 99 -4.57 1.40 -1.57
CA HIS A 99 -4.34 2.55 -2.43
C HIS A 99 -4.41 2.10 -3.88
N LEU A 100 -5.33 2.65 -4.67
CA LEU A 100 -5.37 2.42 -6.12
C LEU A 100 -4.78 3.62 -6.85
N TYR A 101 -4.00 3.29 -7.87
CA TYR A 101 -3.36 4.23 -8.77
C TYR A 101 -3.44 3.74 -10.21
N ALA A 102 -3.61 4.68 -11.15
CA ALA A 102 -3.40 4.40 -12.56
C ALA A 102 -1.94 4.01 -12.82
N LYS A 103 -1.69 3.14 -13.81
CA LYS A 103 -0.35 2.61 -14.11
C LYS A 103 0.71 3.68 -14.41
N SER A 104 0.28 4.86 -14.85
CA SER A 104 1.14 6.03 -15.12
C SER A 104 1.59 6.77 -13.86
N ASP A 105 1.07 6.41 -12.68
CA ASP A 105 1.33 7.16 -11.46
C ASP A 105 2.72 6.87 -10.86
N PRO A 106 3.58 7.89 -10.68
CA PRO A 106 4.94 7.71 -10.17
C PRO A 106 5.01 7.28 -8.70
N ARG A 107 3.90 7.40 -7.95
CA ARG A 107 3.85 6.97 -6.54
C ARG A 107 3.93 5.45 -6.42
N ILE A 108 3.48 4.71 -7.44
CA ILE A 108 3.61 3.25 -7.49
C ILE A 108 5.09 2.87 -7.33
N ASP A 109 5.95 3.38 -8.22
CA ASP A 109 7.39 3.12 -8.21
C ASP A 109 8.04 3.64 -6.92
N THR A 110 7.62 4.82 -6.42
CA THR A 110 8.11 5.36 -5.14
C THR A 110 7.90 4.38 -3.97
N HIS A 111 6.70 3.82 -3.84
CA HIS A 111 6.39 2.88 -2.76
C HIS A 111 7.13 1.54 -2.92
N LEU A 112 7.21 1.02 -4.15
CA LEU A 112 7.92 -0.24 -4.44
C LEU A 112 9.42 -0.10 -4.18
N ARG A 113 10.04 0.99 -4.65
CA ARG A 113 11.46 1.26 -4.39
C ARG A 113 11.77 1.42 -2.92
N PHE A 114 10.91 2.09 -2.16
CA PHE A 114 11.07 2.20 -0.72
C PHE A 114 11.08 0.81 -0.05
N ARG A 115 10.09 -0.03 -0.36
CA ARG A 115 10.01 -1.42 0.14
C ARG A 115 11.26 -2.22 -0.23
N ASP A 116 11.63 -2.20 -1.51
CA ASP A 116 12.71 -3.02 -2.05
C ASP A 116 14.07 -2.55 -1.53
N HIS A 117 14.27 -1.23 -1.40
CA HIS A 117 15.47 -0.65 -0.80
C HIS A 117 15.65 -1.12 0.65
N LEU A 118 14.61 -1.03 1.49
CA LEU A 118 14.71 -1.46 2.89
C LEU A 118 14.82 -2.98 3.02
N ARG A 119 14.25 -3.76 2.10
CA ARG A 119 14.45 -5.22 2.03
C ARG A 119 15.88 -5.60 1.67
N ALA A 120 16.53 -4.86 0.77
CA ALA A 120 17.89 -5.14 0.32
C ALA A 120 18.98 -4.59 1.25
N ASN A 121 18.68 -3.55 2.04
CA ASN A 121 19.69 -2.82 2.84
C ASN A 121 19.41 -2.93 4.35
N PRO A 122 20.06 -3.87 5.08
CA PRO A 122 19.89 -4.03 6.52
C PRO A 122 20.19 -2.75 7.32
N ASP A 123 21.18 -1.96 6.91
CA ASP A 123 21.54 -0.72 7.61
C ASP A 123 20.48 0.37 7.45
N SER A 124 19.96 0.56 6.23
CA SER A 124 18.84 1.46 5.98
C SER A 124 17.60 1.03 6.78
N ARG A 125 17.35 -0.27 6.88
CA ARG A 125 16.24 -0.83 7.67
C ARG A 125 16.41 -0.57 9.16
N ARG A 126 17.61 -0.74 9.71
CA ARG A 126 17.92 -0.44 11.12
C ARG A 126 17.73 1.05 11.45
N LYS A 127 18.08 1.94 10.52
CA LYS A 127 17.90 3.39 10.66
C LYS A 127 16.46 3.87 10.42
N HIS A 128 15.62 3.04 9.79
CA HIS A 128 14.25 3.42 9.48
C HIS A 128 13.37 3.37 10.73
N THR A 129 12.80 4.52 11.09
CA THR A 129 11.80 4.61 12.15
C THR A 129 10.39 4.61 11.54
N PRO A 130 9.58 3.55 11.75
CA PRO A 130 8.19 3.52 11.32
C PRO A 130 7.41 4.61 12.05
N ARG A 131 6.58 5.36 11.32
CA ARG A 131 5.73 6.39 11.94
C ARG A 131 4.65 5.73 12.79
N ALA A 132 4.39 6.18 14.01
CA ALA A 132 3.21 5.80 14.80
C ALA A 132 1.91 6.34 14.15
N ALA A 133 0.75 5.70 14.36
CA ALA A 133 -0.50 6.13 13.70
C ALA A 133 -1.24 7.05 14.66
N VAL A 134 -1.39 8.28 14.21
CA VAL A 134 -2.43 9.18 14.70
C VAL A 134 -3.73 8.76 14.02
N LYS A 135 -4.84 8.70 14.79
CA LYS A 135 -6.16 8.38 14.24
C LYS A 135 -6.41 9.31 13.04
N SER A 136 -6.76 8.72 11.90
CA SER A 136 -6.96 9.41 10.63
C SER A 136 -7.97 10.55 10.76
N GLY A 137 -7.48 11.78 10.70
CA GLY A 137 -8.29 13.00 10.72
C GLY A 137 -7.57 14.26 10.22
N GLN A 138 -6.28 14.21 9.90
CA GLN A 138 -5.56 15.35 9.32
C GLN A 138 -4.50 14.87 8.34
N ALA A 139 -4.39 15.59 7.23
CA ALA A 139 -3.39 15.42 6.19
C ALA A 139 -1.99 15.57 6.78
N ALA A 140 -1.39 14.47 7.22
CA ALA A 140 0.03 14.46 7.54
C ALA A 140 0.79 14.58 6.21
N ARG A 141 1.41 15.74 5.98
CA ARG A 141 2.39 15.94 4.90
C ARG A 141 3.36 14.76 4.89
N ALA A 142 3.23 13.91 3.87
CA ALA A 142 4.10 12.79 3.66
C ALA A 142 5.39 13.29 3.02
N THR A 143 6.34 13.78 3.83
CA THR A 143 7.74 13.80 3.39
C THR A 143 8.23 12.36 3.45
N LEU A 144 7.93 11.59 2.40
CA LEU A 144 8.76 10.45 2.04
C LEU A 144 10.14 11.04 1.74
N VAL A 145 11.14 10.72 2.56
CA VAL A 145 12.54 10.97 2.18
C VAL A 145 12.71 10.27 0.84
N ALA A 146 13.06 11.04 -0.18
CA ALA A 146 13.21 10.52 -1.53
C ALA A 146 14.19 9.34 -1.49
N PRO A 147 13.83 8.17 -2.06
CA PRO A 147 14.79 7.09 -2.20
C PRO A 147 15.99 7.57 -3.02
N PRO A 148 17.19 7.01 -2.81
CA PRO A 148 18.36 7.36 -3.61
C PRO A 148 18.07 7.18 -5.12
N ALA A 149 18.77 7.96 -5.95
CA ALA A 149 18.58 8.01 -7.39
C ALA A 149 18.58 6.61 -8.05
N PRO A 150 17.80 6.40 -9.12
CA PRO A 150 17.67 5.11 -9.79
C PRO A 150 19.04 4.52 -10.18
N THR A 151 19.32 3.29 -9.78
CA THR A 151 20.47 2.51 -10.28
C THR A 151 20.09 1.55 -11.42
N SER A 152 18.82 1.49 -11.83
CA SER A 152 18.40 0.80 -13.06
C SER A 152 16.98 1.19 -13.49
N PRO A 153 16.70 1.30 -14.79
CA PRO A 153 15.35 1.48 -15.29
C PRO A 153 14.60 0.14 -15.18
N ARG A 154 13.64 0.03 -14.25
CA ARG A 154 12.51 -0.86 -14.52
C ARG A 154 11.65 -0.16 -15.56
N SER A 155 11.80 -0.56 -16.82
CA SER A 155 10.79 -0.28 -17.85
C SER A 155 9.44 -0.72 -17.29
N SER A 156 8.43 0.14 -17.44
CA SER A 156 7.03 -0.11 -17.06
C SER A 156 6.65 -1.59 -17.21
N ALA A 157 6.63 -2.34 -16.11
CA ALA A 157 6.32 -3.77 -16.11
C ALA A 157 4.81 -4.05 -16.28
N TYR A 158 4.03 -3.00 -16.51
CA TYR A 158 2.58 -3.01 -16.61
C TYR A 158 2.11 -2.38 -17.94
N ALA A 159 2.96 -2.50 -18.99
CA ALA A 159 2.68 -2.02 -20.34
C ALA A 159 1.42 -2.69 -20.91
#